data_AF-A0AAD3YN54-F1
#
_entry.id   AF-A0AAD3YN54-F1
#
_cell.length_a   1.000
_cell.length_b   1.000
_cell.length_c   1.000
_cell.angle_alpha   90.00
_cell.angle_beta   90.00
_cell.angle_gamma   90.00
#
_symmetry.space_group_name_H-M   'P 1'
#
loop_
_entity.id
_entity.type
_entity.pdbx_description
1 polymer ?
#
loop_
_entity_poly.entity_id
_entity_poly.type
_entity_poly.pdbx_seq_one_letter_code
_entity_poly.pdbx_strand_id
1 'polypeptide(L)'
;MRRHLFIWLGPLCSLLLLGAALAVLYRLTHLWHWHDIRLAIWSLPLPLLGGALLLTLLSYACLCCYDMLAVHALGKRLPWQQVGVTSFIAYTFSNTLGFALLTGSSVRYRIYSSLGLGTGEVARIIVFCSVTFFLGLLAWGGTALLVGQATTLLPDWPLWADQLLNVAGGLALLAVLGYLFWPKPALVWRGHELVLPVFRTRLLQLLVALLDWMAAAAVLYV
;
A
#
# COMPACT_ATOMS: atom_id res chain seq x y z
N MET A 1 -3.76 -26.55 23.09
CA MET A 1 -4.59 -26.76 21.88
C MET A 1 -5.11 -25.48 21.22
N ARG A 2 -5.64 -24.45 21.94
CA ARG A 2 -6.21 -23.23 21.30
C ARG A 2 -5.24 -22.35 20.48
N ARG A 3 -3.92 -22.39 20.73
CA ARG A 3 -2.92 -21.61 19.97
C ARG A 3 -2.70 -22.10 18.53
N HIS A 4 -2.91 -23.39 18.24
CA HIS A 4 -2.75 -23.92 16.87
C HIS A 4 -3.91 -23.54 15.94
N LEU A 5 -5.14 -23.43 16.46
CA LEU A 5 -6.30 -23.04 15.65
C LEU A 5 -6.16 -21.62 15.08
N PHE A 6 -5.58 -20.70 15.86
CA PHE A 6 -5.33 -19.32 15.43
C PHE A 6 -4.31 -19.21 14.28
N ILE A 7 -3.39 -20.16 14.18
CA ILE A 7 -2.38 -20.20 13.11
C ILE A 7 -3.02 -20.62 11.78
N TRP A 8 -4.03 -21.49 11.82
CA TRP A 8 -4.76 -21.95 10.64
C TRP A 8 -5.87 -21.00 10.18
N LEU A 9 -6.38 -20.13 11.06
CA LEU A 9 -7.38 -19.12 10.68
C LEU A 9 -6.89 -18.20 9.56
N GLY A 10 -5.63 -17.77 9.59
CA GLY A 10 -5.06 -16.91 8.54
C GLY A 10 -5.07 -17.56 7.16
N PRO A 11 -4.42 -18.73 6.97
CA PRO A 11 -4.45 -19.48 5.71
C PRO A 11 -5.87 -19.82 5.25
N LEU A 12 -6.76 -20.19 6.16
CA LEU A 12 -8.13 -20.59 5.84
C LEU A 12 -8.95 -19.37 5.38
N CYS A 13 -8.82 -18.21 6.03
CA CYS A 13 -9.41 -16.95 5.54
C CYS A 13 -8.85 -16.55 4.17
N SER A 14 -7.54 -16.68 3.94
CA SER A 14 -6.93 -16.40 2.63
C SER A 14 -7.45 -17.34 1.55
N LEU A 15 -7.59 -18.63 1.85
CA LEU A 15 -8.18 -19.62 0.93
C LEU A 15 -9.65 -19.33 0.62
N LEU A 16 -10.43 -18.92 1.63
CA LEU A 16 -11.82 -18.52 1.44
C LEU A 16 -11.93 -17.26 0.58
N LEU A 17 -11.12 -16.23 0.84
CA LEU A 17 -11.06 -15.02 0.03
C LEU A 17 -10.65 -15.34 -1.42
N LEU A 18 -9.65 -16.19 -1.61
CA LEU A 18 -9.23 -16.65 -2.93
C LEU A 18 -10.37 -17.41 -3.64
N GLY A 19 -11.04 -18.33 -2.94
CA GLY A 19 -12.18 -19.07 -3.48
C GLY A 19 -13.34 -18.16 -3.87
N ALA A 20 -13.66 -17.16 -3.04
CA ALA A 20 -14.67 -16.15 -3.35
C ALA A 20 -14.29 -15.30 -4.56
N ALA A 21 -13.04 -14.83 -4.63
CA ALA A 21 -12.52 -14.07 -5.77
C ALA A 21 -12.57 -14.89 -7.07
N LEU A 22 -12.17 -16.16 -7.03
CA LEU A 22 -12.25 -17.07 -8.17
C LEU A 22 -13.70 -17.36 -8.58
N ALA A 23 -14.62 -17.50 -7.63
CA ALA A 23 -16.03 -17.71 -7.93
C ALA A 23 -16.67 -16.47 -8.59
N VAL A 24 -16.32 -15.27 -8.11
CA VAL A 24 -16.75 -14.00 -8.72
C VAL A 24 -16.14 -13.87 -10.11
N LEU A 25 -14.84 -14.14 -10.25
CA LEU A 25 -14.15 -14.10 -11.54
C LEU A 25 -14.77 -15.11 -12.52
N TYR A 26 -15.07 -16.33 -12.08
CA TYR A 26 -15.72 -17.36 -12.89
C TYR A 26 -17.09 -16.90 -13.41
N ARG A 27 -17.92 -16.30 -12.53
CA ARG A 27 -19.21 -15.72 -12.95
C ARG A 27 -19.03 -14.57 -13.93
N LEU A 28 -18.06 -13.69 -13.69
CA LEU A 28 -17.76 -12.58 -14.60
C LEU A 28 -17.25 -13.09 -15.94
N THR A 29 -16.37 -14.09 -15.98
CA THR A 29 -15.83 -14.65 -17.22
C THR A 29 -16.88 -15.37 -18.07
N HIS A 30 -17.99 -15.84 -17.48
CA HIS A 30 -19.11 -16.38 -18.25
C HIS A 30 -19.93 -15.31 -18.97
N LEU A 31 -19.78 -14.02 -18.59
CA LEU A 31 -20.43 -12.89 -19.26
C LEU A 31 -19.61 -12.36 -20.45
N TRP A 32 -18.32 -12.70 -20.55
CA TRP A 32 -17.38 -12.14 -21.53
C TRP A 32 -16.70 -13.23 -22.35
N HIS A 33 -16.76 -13.14 -23.68
CA HIS A 33 -16.07 -14.11 -24.52
C HIS A 33 -14.57 -13.81 -24.54
N TRP A 34 -13.74 -14.87 -24.54
CA TRP A 34 -12.28 -14.74 -24.65
C TRP A 34 -11.83 -13.90 -25.86
N HIS A 35 -12.62 -13.94 -26.94
CA HIS A 35 -12.37 -13.15 -28.14
C HIS A 35 -12.41 -11.64 -27.85
N ASP A 36 -13.37 -11.18 -27.06
CA ASP A 36 -13.57 -9.75 -26.75
C ASP A 36 -12.41 -9.22 -25.89
N ILE A 37 -11.93 -10.02 -24.93
CA ILE A 37 -10.77 -9.68 -24.10
C ILE A 37 -9.52 -9.54 -24.97
N ARG A 38 -9.31 -10.49 -25.90
CA ARG A 38 -8.15 -10.46 -26.79
C ARG A 38 -8.19 -9.22 -27.69
N LEU A 39 -9.35 -8.94 -28.30
CA LEU A 39 -9.52 -7.75 -29.12
C LEU A 39 -9.30 -6.47 -28.33
N ALA A 40 -9.81 -6.37 -27.10
CA ALA A 40 -9.59 -5.24 -26.22
C ALA A 40 -8.10 -4.98 -25.97
N ILE A 41 -7.33 -6.03 -25.63
CA ILE A 41 -5.88 -5.93 -25.41
C ILE A 41 -5.14 -5.43 -26.66
N TRP A 42 -5.46 -5.97 -27.84
CA TRP A 42 -4.82 -5.56 -29.09
C TRP A 42 -5.28 -4.18 -29.60
N SER A 43 -6.45 -3.72 -29.16
CA SER A 43 -6.96 -2.40 -29.50
C SER A 43 -6.36 -1.26 -28.67
N LEU A 44 -5.57 -1.57 -27.64
CA LEU A 44 -4.95 -0.57 -26.76
C LEU A 44 -3.91 0.26 -27.54
N PRO A 45 -4.11 1.58 -27.66
CA PRO A 45 -3.18 2.45 -28.37
C PRO A 45 -1.85 2.57 -27.61
N LEU A 46 -0.73 2.52 -28.35
CA LEU A 46 0.64 2.61 -27.84
C LEU A 46 0.89 3.82 -26.89
N PRO A 47 0.32 5.02 -27.11
CA PRO A 47 0.47 6.14 -26.18
C PRO A 47 -0.09 5.86 -24.78
N LEU A 48 -1.19 5.10 -24.65
CA LEU A 48 -1.75 4.75 -23.34
C LEU A 48 -0.81 3.78 -22.61
N LEU A 49 -0.27 2.79 -23.32
CA LEU A 49 0.74 1.88 -22.77
C LEU A 49 2.00 2.63 -22.31
N GLY A 50 2.46 3.61 -23.08
CA GLY A 50 3.57 4.49 -22.71
C GLY A 50 3.27 5.31 -21.45
N GLY A 51 2.06 5.88 -21.35
CA GLY A 51 1.58 6.60 -20.17
C GLY A 51 1.52 5.72 -18.93
N ALA A 52 0.93 4.53 -19.04
CA ALA A 52 0.86 3.54 -17.96
C ALA A 52 2.26 3.11 -17.48
N LEU A 53 3.21 2.90 -18.39
CA LEU A 53 4.60 2.59 -18.04
C LEU A 53 5.28 3.74 -17.28
N LEU A 54 5.11 4.99 -17.74
CA LEU A 54 5.68 6.16 -17.06
C LEU A 54 5.10 6.36 -15.66
N LEU A 55 3.78 6.18 -15.50
CA LEU A 55 3.11 6.25 -14.20
C LEU A 55 3.55 5.11 -13.27
N THR A 56 3.78 3.92 -13.82
CA THR A 56 4.35 2.79 -13.06
C THR A 56 5.76 3.13 -12.56
N LEU A 57 6.63 3.68 -13.43
CA LEU A 57 7.96 4.12 -13.03
C LEU A 57 7.90 5.23 -11.96
N LEU A 58 6.93 6.14 -12.06
CA LEU A 58 6.71 7.19 -11.07
C LEU A 58 6.29 6.62 -9.72
N SER A 59 5.39 5.64 -9.68
CA SER A 59 5.03 4.93 -8.44
C SER A 59 6.25 4.23 -7.83
N TYR A 60 7.03 3.49 -8.62
CA TYR A 60 8.26 2.86 -8.12
C TYR A 60 9.30 3.88 -7.63
N ALA A 61 9.40 5.06 -8.25
CA ALA A 61 10.24 6.14 -7.74
C ALA A 61 9.77 6.64 -6.37
N CYS A 62 8.45 6.76 -6.15
CA CYS A 62 7.88 7.12 -4.85
C CYS A 62 8.16 6.07 -3.79
N LEU A 63 8.06 4.79 -4.16
CA LEU A 63 8.40 3.67 -3.28
C LEU A 63 9.88 3.71 -2.86
N CYS A 64 10.80 4.10 -3.75
CA CYS A 64 12.18 4.38 -3.37
C CYS A 64 12.30 5.56 -2.39
N CYS A 65 11.52 6.62 -2.61
CA CYS A 65 11.48 7.76 -1.69
C CYS A 65 10.98 7.36 -0.29
N TYR A 66 10.10 6.35 -0.14
CA TYR A 66 9.67 5.86 1.17
C TYR A 66 10.84 5.36 2.01
N ASP A 67 11.65 4.46 1.46
CA ASP A 67 12.79 3.88 2.17
C ASP A 67 13.88 4.94 2.42
N MET A 68 14.07 5.90 1.49
CA MET A 68 14.98 7.03 1.70
C MET A 68 14.52 7.94 2.86
N LEU A 69 13.23 8.25 2.93
CA LEU A 69 12.65 9.00 4.04
C LEU A 69 12.74 8.22 5.36
N ALA A 70 12.54 6.90 5.33
CA ALA A 70 12.67 6.05 6.50
C ALA A 70 14.11 6.08 7.04
N VAL A 71 15.10 5.85 6.19
CA VAL A 71 16.53 5.88 6.55
C VAL A 71 16.92 7.25 7.12
N HIS A 72 16.45 8.33 6.48
CA HIS A 72 16.69 9.69 6.97
C HIS A 72 16.01 9.96 8.31
N ALA A 73 14.76 9.52 8.51
CA ALA A 73 14.02 9.64 9.75
C ALA A 73 14.68 8.89 10.92
N LEU A 74 15.35 7.78 10.64
CA LEU A 74 16.15 7.04 11.62
C LEU A 74 17.54 7.67 11.89
N GLY A 75 17.90 8.76 11.21
CA GLY A 75 19.21 9.41 11.34
C GLY A 75 20.36 8.59 10.75
N LYS A 76 20.07 7.62 9.88
CA LYS A 76 21.08 6.74 9.26
C LYS A 76 21.54 7.31 7.93
N ARG A 77 22.80 7.05 7.57
CA ARG A 77 23.40 7.49 6.31
C ARG A 77 23.74 6.27 5.47
N LEU A 78 22.89 5.97 4.50
CA LEU A 78 23.14 4.93 3.49
C LEU A 78 23.32 5.58 2.11
N PRO A 79 24.10 4.96 1.21
CA PRO A 79 24.17 5.39 -0.18
C PRO A 79 22.79 5.35 -0.84
N TRP A 80 22.34 6.47 -1.39
CA TRP A 80 21.01 6.60 -1.99
C TRP A 80 20.73 5.56 -3.09
N GLN A 81 21.76 5.20 -3.86
CA GLN A 81 21.68 4.18 -4.90
C GLN A 81 21.34 2.80 -4.34
N GLN A 82 21.98 2.41 -3.22
CA GLN A 82 21.72 1.14 -2.57
C GLN A 82 20.33 1.10 -1.95
N VAL A 83 19.87 2.21 -1.37
CA VAL A 83 18.49 2.33 -0.86
C VAL A 83 17.48 2.18 -1.99
N GLY A 84 17.69 2.87 -3.12
CA GLY A 84 16.82 2.78 -4.30
C GLY A 84 16.74 1.37 -4.87
N VAL A 85 17.88 0.72 -5.11
CA VAL A 85 17.91 -0.67 -5.62
C VAL A 85 17.26 -1.64 -4.64
N THR A 86 17.54 -1.50 -3.34
CA THR A 86 16.93 -2.34 -2.30
C THR A 86 15.42 -2.20 -2.30
N SER A 87 14.92 -0.96 -2.36
CA SER A 87 13.49 -0.65 -2.38
C SER A 87 12.83 -1.25 -3.62
N PHE A 88 13.41 -1.02 -4.79
CA PHE A 88 12.90 -1.52 -6.06
C PHE A 88 12.76 -3.04 -6.04
N ILE A 89 13.81 -3.77 -5.63
CA ILE A 89 13.79 -5.23 -5.52
C ILE A 89 12.75 -5.68 -4.48
N ALA A 90 12.74 -5.07 -3.29
CA ALA A 90 11.83 -5.42 -2.21
C ALA A 90 10.36 -5.25 -2.62
N TYR A 91 10.00 -4.14 -3.27
CA TYR A 91 8.64 -3.88 -3.72
C TYR A 91 8.24 -4.73 -4.94
N THR A 92 9.16 -5.00 -5.86
CA THR A 92 8.89 -5.91 -6.99
C THR A 92 8.49 -7.29 -6.49
N PHE A 93 9.26 -7.85 -5.54
CA PHE A 93 8.92 -9.13 -4.91
C PHE A 93 7.64 -9.06 -4.08
N SER A 94 7.43 -7.97 -3.33
CA SER A 94 6.22 -7.80 -2.51
C SER A 94 4.94 -7.76 -3.34
N ASN A 95 4.97 -7.04 -4.47
CA ASN A 95 3.82 -6.89 -5.35
C ASN A 95 3.57 -8.13 -6.23
N THR A 96 4.61 -8.90 -6.57
CA THR A 96 4.49 -10.06 -7.46
C THR A 96 4.14 -11.35 -6.70
N LEU A 97 4.85 -11.64 -5.61
CA LEU A 97 4.70 -12.90 -4.88
C LEU A 97 3.66 -12.83 -3.75
N GLY A 98 3.22 -11.62 -3.39
CA GLY A 98 2.45 -11.40 -2.18
C GLY A 98 3.30 -11.62 -0.91
N PHE A 99 2.61 -11.68 0.24
CA PHE A 99 3.23 -11.82 1.57
C PHE A 99 4.40 -10.83 1.79
N ALA A 100 4.17 -9.54 1.56
CA ALA A 100 5.18 -8.48 1.61
C ALA A 100 6.04 -8.48 2.91
N LEU A 101 5.45 -8.94 4.02
CA LEU A 101 6.13 -9.13 5.31
C LEU A 101 7.22 -10.22 5.29
N LEU A 102 7.14 -11.21 4.41
CA LEU A 102 8.14 -12.25 4.25
C LEU A 102 9.06 -11.98 3.06
N THR A 103 8.50 -11.56 1.92
CA THR A 103 9.24 -11.40 0.66
C THR A 103 10.04 -10.10 0.63
N GLY A 104 9.37 -8.94 0.65
CA GLY A 104 10.06 -7.64 0.62
C GLY A 104 10.88 -7.33 1.87
N SER A 105 10.39 -7.76 3.03
CA SER A 105 11.08 -7.50 4.30
C SER A 105 12.37 -8.27 4.45
N SER A 106 12.46 -9.51 3.91
CA SER A 106 13.69 -10.30 3.93
C SER A 106 14.77 -9.73 3.00
N VAL A 107 14.38 -9.18 1.85
CA VAL A 107 15.29 -8.45 0.94
C VAL A 107 15.89 -7.24 1.65
N ARG A 108 15.04 -6.40 2.25
CA ARG A 108 15.49 -5.24 3.04
C ARG A 108 16.41 -5.66 4.17
N TYR A 109 16.03 -6.71 4.90
CA TYR A 109 16.85 -7.25 5.98
C TYR A 109 18.24 -7.64 5.49
N ARG A 110 18.34 -8.45 4.45
CA ARG A 110 19.62 -8.95 3.94
C ARG A 110 20.52 -7.83 3.44
N ILE A 111 19.98 -6.91 2.64
CA ILE A 111 20.78 -5.82 2.07
C ILE A 111 21.15 -4.81 3.16
N TYR A 112 20.20 -4.34 3.96
CA TYR A 112 20.50 -3.36 5.01
C TYR A 112 21.39 -3.93 6.13
N SER A 113 21.28 -5.23 6.47
CA SER A 113 22.23 -5.84 7.40
C SER A 113 23.65 -5.88 6.84
N SER A 114 23.81 -6.09 5.53
CA SER A 114 25.13 -6.03 4.88
C SER A 114 25.72 -4.62 4.85
N LEU A 115 24.86 -3.60 4.99
CA LEU A 115 25.23 -2.18 5.09
C LEU A 115 25.40 -1.71 6.55
N GLY A 116 25.37 -2.63 7.51
CA GLY A 116 25.63 -2.34 8.92
C GLY A 116 24.43 -1.91 9.75
N LEU A 117 23.19 -2.02 9.23
CA LEU A 117 21.99 -1.79 10.04
C LEU A 117 21.67 -2.98 10.94
N GLY A 118 21.32 -2.67 12.19
CA GLY A 118 20.81 -3.66 13.13
C GLY A 118 19.42 -4.15 12.76
N THR A 119 19.06 -5.35 13.21
CA THR A 119 17.75 -5.97 12.93
C THR A 119 16.56 -5.09 13.34
N GLY A 120 16.65 -4.44 14.51
CA GLY A 120 15.64 -3.49 14.99
C GLY A 120 15.53 -2.21 14.15
N GLU A 121 16.61 -1.79 13.49
CA GLU A 121 16.62 -0.62 12.62
C GLU A 121 15.93 -0.93 11.29
N VAL A 122 16.21 -2.10 10.71
CA VAL A 122 15.49 -2.60 9.54
C VAL A 122 14.00 -2.73 9.85
N ALA A 123 13.64 -3.28 11.01
CA ALA A 123 12.23 -3.40 11.41
C ALA A 123 11.55 -2.02 11.51
N ARG A 124 12.22 -1.01 12.07
CA ARG A 124 11.72 0.37 12.10
C ARG A 124 11.55 0.96 10.70
N ILE A 125 12.45 0.69 9.76
CA ILE A 125 12.30 1.09 8.34
C ILE A 125 11.06 0.43 7.73
N ILE A 126 10.88 -0.88 7.93
CA ILE A 126 9.71 -1.61 7.41
C ILE A 126 8.41 -1.05 7.97
N VAL A 127 8.36 -0.79 9.28
CA VAL A 127 7.19 -0.19 9.93
C VAL A 127 6.93 1.22 9.37
N PHE A 128 7.98 2.03 9.22
CA PHE A 128 7.86 3.37 8.63
C PHE A 128 7.25 3.30 7.23
N CYS A 129 7.80 2.48 6.34
CA CYS A 129 7.30 2.32 4.98
C CYS A 129 5.87 1.77 4.93
N SER A 130 5.53 0.85 5.84
CA SER A 130 4.16 0.32 5.96
C SER A 130 3.19 1.43 6.38
N VAL A 131 3.56 2.24 7.38
CA VAL A 131 2.76 3.40 7.80
C VAL A 131 2.60 4.38 6.64
N THR A 132 3.65 4.67 5.87
CA THR A 132 3.58 5.54 4.69
C THR A 132 2.55 5.02 3.69
N PHE A 133 2.63 3.74 3.34
CA PHE A 133 1.70 3.10 2.40
C PHE A 133 0.25 3.21 2.88
N PHE A 134 -0.01 2.89 4.15
CA PHE A 134 -1.35 2.99 4.74
C PHE A 134 -1.85 4.42 4.86
N LEU A 135 -0.98 5.41 5.08
CA LEU A 135 -1.39 6.82 5.07
C LEU A 135 -1.92 7.24 3.71
N GLY A 136 -1.24 6.85 2.62
CA GLY A 136 -1.73 7.10 1.27
C GLY A 136 -3.07 6.40 1.00
N LEU A 137 -3.18 5.12 1.40
CA LEU A 137 -4.42 4.33 1.28
C LEU A 137 -5.58 4.98 2.03
N LEU A 138 -5.37 5.37 3.29
CA LEU A 138 -6.41 5.97 4.12
C LEU A 138 -6.77 7.37 3.65
N ALA A 139 -5.81 8.13 3.13
CA ALA A 139 -6.07 9.46 2.61
C ALA A 139 -6.90 9.41 1.32
N TRP A 140 -6.44 8.69 0.28
CA TRP A 140 -7.19 8.57 -0.98
C TRP A 140 -8.42 7.69 -0.87
N GLY A 141 -8.32 6.57 -0.15
CA GLY A 141 -9.46 5.69 0.10
C GLY A 141 -10.51 6.40 0.95
N GLY A 142 -10.11 7.12 1.99
CA GLY A 142 -11.02 7.89 2.83
C GLY A 142 -11.74 9.00 2.07
N THR A 143 -11.03 9.76 1.22
CA THR A 143 -11.67 10.77 0.36
C THR A 143 -12.57 10.14 -0.69
N ALA A 144 -12.15 9.04 -1.33
CA ALA A 144 -12.97 8.33 -2.31
C ALA A 144 -14.25 7.77 -1.70
N LEU A 145 -14.23 7.32 -0.45
CA LEU A 145 -15.42 6.84 0.27
C LEU A 145 -16.41 7.96 0.62
N LEU A 146 -15.92 9.18 0.88
CA LEU A 146 -16.76 10.32 1.23
C LEU A 146 -17.34 11.05 0.01
N VAL A 147 -16.56 11.11 -1.08
CA VAL A 147 -16.94 11.81 -2.32
C VAL A 147 -17.61 10.85 -3.31
N GLY A 148 -17.33 9.56 -3.20
CA GLY A 148 -17.84 8.53 -4.10
C GLY A 148 -19.35 8.46 -4.10
N GLN A 149 -19.93 8.38 -5.31
CA GLN A 149 -21.37 8.27 -5.52
C GLN A 149 -21.74 6.80 -5.78
N ALA A 150 -21.60 5.94 -4.76
CA ALA A 150 -21.90 4.51 -4.93
C ALA A 150 -23.34 4.27 -5.41
N THR A 151 -24.29 5.08 -4.93
CA THR A 151 -25.70 5.05 -5.33
C THR A 151 -25.99 5.43 -6.77
N THR A 152 -25.11 6.20 -7.45
CA THR A 152 -25.29 6.50 -8.88
C THR A 152 -24.73 5.39 -9.76
N LEU A 153 -23.75 4.64 -9.28
CA LEU A 153 -23.13 3.51 -10.00
C LEU A 153 -23.91 2.19 -9.80
N LEU A 154 -24.59 2.03 -8.66
CA LEU A 154 -25.28 0.81 -8.26
C LEU A 154 -26.72 1.15 -7.80
N PRO A 155 -27.73 1.02 -8.68
CA PRO A 155 -29.10 1.44 -8.38
C PRO A 155 -29.76 0.71 -7.20
N ASP A 156 -29.38 -0.55 -6.96
CA ASP A 156 -29.88 -1.37 -5.84
C ASP A 156 -29.02 -1.25 -4.56
N TRP A 157 -28.17 -0.22 -4.48
CA TRP A 157 -27.25 -0.05 -3.37
C TRP A 157 -27.98 0.37 -2.09
N PRO A 158 -27.83 -0.37 -0.97
CA PRO A 158 -28.53 -0.05 0.25
C PRO A 158 -28.04 1.25 0.89
N LEU A 159 -28.97 2.13 1.26
CA LEU A 159 -28.69 3.43 1.90
C LEU A 159 -27.87 3.31 3.21
N TRP A 160 -28.02 2.21 3.96
CA TRP A 160 -27.21 1.99 5.17
C TRP A 160 -25.73 1.74 4.84
N ALA A 161 -25.41 1.23 3.66
CA ALA A 161 -24.04 1.01 3.23
C ALA A 161 -23.35 2.35 2.92
N ASP A 162 -24.05 3.33 2.34
CA ASP A 162 -23.50 4.69 2.15
C ASP A 162 -23.15 5.36 3.48
N GLN A 163 -24.00 5.22 4.49
CA GLN A 163 -23.69 5.74 5.82
C GLN A 163 -22.45 5.06 6.41
N LEU A 164 -22.33 3.74 6.25
CA LEU A 164 -21.17 2.99 6.73
C LEU A 164 -19.88 3.41 6.00
N LEU A 165 -19.93 3.58 4.67
CA LEU A 165 -18.81 4.04 3.86
C LEU A 165 -18.37 5.45 4.26
N ASN A 166 -19.32 6.36 4.50
CA ASN A 166 -19.03 7.71 4.96
C ASN A 166 -18.37 7.72 6.34
N VAL A 167 -18.87 6.93 7.29
CA VAL A 167 -18.25 6.78 8.61
C VAL A 167 -16.85 6.20 8.49
N ALA A 168 -16.67 5.16 7.67
CA ALA A 168 -15.35 4.56 7.43
C ALA A 168 -14.37 5.55 6.79
N GLY A 169 -14.81 6.32 5.79
CA GLY A 169 -14.00 7.36 5.14
C GLY A 169 -13.63 8.48 6.10
N GLY A 170 -14.58 8.95 6.91
CA GLY A 170 -14.33 9.93 7.97
C GLY A 170 -13.32 9.44 9.01
N LEU A 171 -13.45 8.20 9.49
CA LEU A 171 -12.50 7.58 10.42
C LEU A 171 -11.11 7.42 9.80
N ALA A 172 -11.03 7.06 8.51
CA ALA A 172 -9.76 6.94 7.79
C ALA A 172 -9.04 8.30 7.73
N LEU A 173 -9.73 9.37 7.37
CA LEU A 173 -9.16 10.72 7.34
C LEU A 173 -8.79 11.23 8.74
N LEU A 174 -9.62 10.95 9.75
CA LEU A 174 -9.29 11.27 11.14
C LEU A 174 -8.02 10.54 11.60
N ALA A 175 -7.79 9.30 11.17
CA ALA A 175 -6.56 8.58 11.47
C ALA A 175 -5.33 9.25 10.82
N VAL A 176 -5.45 9.70 9.57
CA VAL A 176 -4.38 10.46 8.88
C VAL A 176 -4.08 11.77 9.60
N LEU A 177 -5.11 12.55 9.95
CA LEU A 177 -4.96 13.79 10.71
C LEU A 177 -4.39 13.55 12.10
N GLY A 178 -4.85 12.50 12.78
CA GLY A 178 -4.35 12.07 14.08
C GLY A 178 -2.86 11.74 14.06
N TYR A 179 -2.38 11.06 13.01
CA TYR A 179 -0.96 10.81 12.80
C TYR A 179 -0.17 12.10 12.55
N LEU A 180 -0.69 12.97 11.67
CA LEU A 180 -0.01 14.19 11.27
C LEU A 180 0.15 15.18 12.43
N PHE A 181 -0.90 15.35 13.24
CA PHE A 181 -0.95 16.29 14.37
C PHE A 181 -0.63 15.65 15.72
N TRP A 182 -0.12 14.41 15.73
CA TRP A 182 0.24 13.76 16.98
C TRP A 182 1.26 14.60 17.76
N PRO A 183 0.96 15.00 19.02
CA PRO A 183 1.76 15.98 19.74
C PRO A 183 3.03 15.40 20.36
N LYS A 184 3.06 14.08 20.61
CA LYS A 184 4.19 13.41 21.27
C LYS A 184 5.25 12.97 20.25
N PRO A 185 6.55 13.09 20.57
CA PRO A 185 7.63 12.65 19.70
C PRO A 185 7.79 11.12 19.66
N ALA A 186 7.10 10.39 20.54
CA ALA A 186 7.10 8.94 20.57
C ALA A 186 5.70 8.40 20.87
N LEU A 187 5.37 7.30 20.20
CA LEU A 187 4.21 6.47 20.51
C LEU A 187 4.72 5.24 21.27
N VAL A 188 4.40 5.18 22.56
CA VAL A 188 4.71 4.00 23.37
C VAL A 188 3.58 3.00 23.18
N TRP A 189 3.86 1.88 22.53
CA TRP A 189 2.91 0.78 22.39
C TRP A 189 3.51 -0.51 22.95
N ARG A 190 2.87 -1.06 23.99
CA ARG A 190 3.27 -2.32 24.65
C ARG A 190 4.74 -2.37 25.08
N GLY A 191 5.28 -1.26 25.57
CA GLY A 191 6.68 -1.16 26.04
C GLY A 191 7.71 -0.91 24.92
N HIS A 192 7.29 -0.83 23.66
CA HIS A 192 8.14 -0.39 22.56
C HIS A 192 7.88 1.09 22.25
N GLU A 193 8.94 1.89 22.28
CA GLU A 193 8.89 3.28 21.86
C GLU A 193 9.07 3.38 20.34
N LEU A 194 8.00 3.73 19.64
CA LEU A 194 8.08 4.13 18.24
C LEU A 194 8.32 5.63 18.17
N VAL A 195 9.55 6.02 17.87
CA VAL A 195 9.90 7.43 17.66
C VAL A 195 9.20 7.91 16.39
N LEU A 196 8.34 8.91 16.56
CA LEU A 196 7.64 9.56 15.46
C LEU A 196 8.58 10.59 14.82
N PRO A 197 8.64 10.66 13.49
CA PRO A 197 9.46 11.64 12.83
C PRO A 197 8.89 13.06 13.03
N VAL A 198 9.74 14.07 12.84
CA VAL A 198 9.34 15.47 12.94
C VAL A 198 8.19 15.78 11.97
N PHE A 199 7.37 16.79 12.29
CA PHE A 199 6.18 17.14 11.51
C PHE A 199 6.47 17.30 10.00
N ARG A 200 7.60 17.93 9.64
CA ARG A 200 8.02 18.09 8.24
C ARG A 200 8.18 16.75 7.52
N THR A 201 8.78 15.76 8.17
CA THR A 201 8.96 14.43 7.61
C THR A 201 7.63 13.67 7.52
N ARG A 202 6.72 13.84 8.49
CA ARG A 202 5.35 13.29 8.41
C ARG A 202 4.57 13.86 7.23
N LEU A 203 4.72 15.17 6.97
CA LEU A 203 4.09 15.81 5.81
C LEU A 203 4.68 15.30 4.50
N LEU A 204 6.02 15.21 4.40
CA LEU A 204 6.68 14.63 3.22
C LEU A 204 6.26 13.17 3.00
N GLN A 205 6.18 12.38 4.07
CA GLN A 205 5.71 11.00 4.04
C GLN A 205 4.29 10.92 3.46
N LEU A 206 3.38 11.80 3.91
CA LEU A 206 2.02 11.86 3.37
C LEU A 206 2.01 12.29 1.90
N LEU A 207 2.77 13.31 1.51
CA LEU A 207 2.82 13.79 0.13
C LEU A 207 3.33 12.72 -0.85
N VAL A 208 4.42 12.03 -0.49
CA VAL A 208 4.96 10.94 -1.31
C VAL A 208 3.96 9.79 -1.36
N ALA A 209 3.26 9.49 -0.26
CA ALA A 209 2.23 8.46 -0.25
C ALA A 209 1.02 8.79 -1.12
N LEU A 210 0.58 10.05 -1.11
CA LEU A 210 -0.49 10.54 -1.99
C LEU A 210 -0.08 10.44 -3.46
N LEU A 211 1.16 10.78 -3.79
CA LEU A 211 1.65 10.73 -5.16
C LEU A 211 1.79 9.29 -5.67
N ASP A 212 2.27 8.37 -4.84
CA ASP A 212 2.37 6.95 -5.15
C ASP A 212 0.99 6.34 -5.46
N TRP A 213 0.02 6.52 -4.56
CA TRP A 213 -1.34 6.01 -4.74
C TRP A 213 -2.06 6.65 -5.92
N MET A 214 -1.85 7.95 -6.16
CA MET A 214 -2.39 8.64 -7.32
C MET A 214 -1.81 8.10 -8.62
N ALA A 215 -0.49 7.88 -8.68
CA ALA A 215 0.18 7.29 -9.84
C ALA A 215 -0.33 5.87 -10.10
N ALA A 216 -0.41 5.03 -9.05
CA ALA A 216 -0.92 3.67 -9.15
C ALA A 216 -2.38 3.61 -9.63
N ALA A 217 -3.24 4.50 -9.14
CA ALA A 217 -4.62 4.61 -9.62
C ALA A 217 -4.67 5.11 -11.07
N ALA A 218 -3.84 6.08 -11.43
CA ALA A 218 -3.77 6.62 -12.78
C ALA A 218 -3.29 5.57 -13.82
N VAL A 219 -2.43 4.62 -13.44
CA VAL A 219 -2.04 3.49 -14.31
C VAL A 219 -3.25 2.67 -14.77
N LEU A 220 -4.25 2.50 -13.89
CA LEU A 220 -5.48 1.76 -14.22
C LEU A 220 -6.52 2.61 -14.96
N TYR A 221 -6.40 3.93 -14.87
CA TYR A 221 -7.33 4.87 -15.50
C TYR A 221 -6.97 5.18 -16.96
N VAL A 222 -5.67 5.22 -17.27
CA VAL A 222 -5.11 5.44 -18.62
C VAL A 222 -5.16 4.15 -19.44
#